data_AF-A0AA43UFA8-F1
#
_entry.id   AF-A0AA43UFA8-F1
#
_cell.length_a   1.000
_cell.length_b   1.000
_cell.length_c   1.000
_cell.angle_alpha   90.00
_cell.angle_beta   90.00
_cell.angle_gamma   90.00
#
_symmetry.space_group_name_H-M   'P 1'
#
loop_
_entity.id
_entity.type
_entity.pdbx_description
1 polymer ?
#
loop_
_entity_poly.entity_id
_entity_poly.type
_entity_poly.pdbx_seq_one_letter_code
_entity_poly.pdbx_strand_id
1 'polypeptide(L)'
;FHYRDHNNREVDAVAELPDGRYALFEIKLGTREIESAAENLIKIRDIWKSKGIDRMPEFMCIICGMSNAAYRRSDGIFVVPITALGP
;
A
#
# COMPACT_ATOMS: atom_id res chain seq x y z
N PHE A 1 12.08 -2.99 1.71
CA PHE A 1 11.80 -3.59 3.03
C PHE A 1 10.48 -4.35 2.96
N HIS A 2 10.41 -5.57 3.49
CA HIS A 2 9.15 -6.29 3.71
C HIS A 2 8.73 -6.07 5.17
N TYR A 3 7.47 -5.68 5.42
CA TYR A 3 6.94 -5.56 6.79
C TYR A 3 6.10 -6.79 7.10
N ARG A 4 6.46 -7.53 8.16
CA ARG A 4 5.66 -8.61 8.72
C ARG A 4 5.67 -8.51 10.23
N ASP A 5 4.50 -8.48 10.85
CA ASP A 5 4.40 -8.47 12.32
C ASP A 5 3.91 -9.79 12.92
N HIS A 6 3.99 -9.89 14.25
CA HIS A 6 3.63 -11.10 15.01
C HIS A 6 2.15 -11.51 14.89
N ASN A 7 1.29 -10.66 14.32
CA ASN A 7 -0.11 -10.97 14.05
C ASN A 7 -0.32 -11.42 12.59
N ASN A 8 0.77 -11.80 11.90
CA ASN A 8 0.75 -12.22 10.51
C ASN A 8 0.22 -11.13 9.56
N ARG A 9 0.35 -9.85 9.95
CA ARG A 9 -0.01 -8.72 9.09
C ARG A 9 1.19 -8.39 8.21
N GLU A 10 0.95 -8.29 6.92
CA GLU A 10 1.98 -8.16 5.90
C GLU A 10 1.65 -6.98 4.99
N VAL A 11 2.69 -6.22 4.65
CA VAL A 11 2.68 -5.27 3.54
C VAL A 11 3.82 -5.69 2.63
N ASP A 12 3.54 -5.81 1.33
CA ASP A 12 4.52 -6.32 0.37
C ASP A 12 5.76 -5.43 0.32
N ALA A 13 5.62 -4.10 0.40
CA ALA A 13 6.76 -3.21 0.54
C ALA A 13 6.47 -1.91 1.31
N VAL A 14 7.53 -1.38 1.93
CA VAL A 14 7.57 -0.02 2.51
C VAL A 14 8.69 0.76 1.83
N ALA A 15 8.38 1.97 1.36
CA ALA A 15 9.37 2.94 0.90
C ALA A 15 9.42 4.10 1.90
N GLU A 16 10.62 4.41 2.40
CA GLU A 16 10.85 5.46 3.40
C GLU A 16 11.89 6.46 2.88
N LEU A 17 11.61 7.74 3.08
CA LEU A 17 12.49 8.85 2.76
C LEU A 17 13.39 9.18 3.96
N PRO A 18 14.55 9.85 3.76
CA PRO A 18 15.46 10.21 4.86
C PRO A 18 14.84 11.08 5.96
N ASP A 19 13.73 11.77 5.68
CA ASP A 19 12.96 12.57 6.65
C ASP A 19 11.90 11.74 7.42
N GLY A 20 11.95 10.42 7.29
CA GLY A 20 11.06 9.45 7.92
C GLY A 20 9.65 9.42 7.32
N ARG A 21 9.37 10.11 6.21
CA ARG A 21 8.10 9.95 5.49
C ARG A 21 8.12 8.62 4.77
N TYR A 22 7.00 7.92 4.77
CA TYR A 22 6.94 6.59 4.15
C TYR A 22 5.61 6.33 3.45
N ALA A 23 5.60 5.32 2.59
CA ALA A 23 4.43 4.83 1.90
C ALA A 23 4.37 3.29 1.94
N LEU A 24 3.14 2.77 1.90
CA LEU A 24 2.86 1.33 1.92
C LEU A 24 2.44 0.85 0.54
N PHE A 25 2.93 -0.34 0.16
CA PHE A 25 2.68 -0.93 -1.14
C PHE A 25 2.21 -2.38 -1.03
N GLU A 26 1.15 -2.69 -1.76
CA GLU A 26 0.76 -4.06 -2.12
C GLU A 26 1.10 -4.30 -3.60
N ILE A 27 1.53 -5.50 -3.93
CA ILE A 27 1.88 -5.92 -5.28
C ILE A 27 0.98 -7.07 -5.67
N LYS A 28 0.17 -6.88 -6.72
CA LYS A 28 -0.77 -7.89 -7.22
C LYS A 28 -0.58 -8.10 -8.70
N LEU A 29 -0.65 -9.35 -9.14
CA LEU A 29 -0.57 -9.69 -10.56
C LEU A 29 -1.88 -9.36 -11.28
N GLY A 30 -3.02 -9.56 -10.61
CA GLY A 30 -4.35 -9.33 -11.15
C GLY A 30 -5.12 -8.18 -10.54
N THR A 31 -6.22 -7.85 -11.21
CA THR A 31 -7.16 -6.79 -10.80
C THR A 31 -8.19 -7.29 -9.79
N ARG A 32 -8.39 -8.61 -9.67
CA ARG A 32 -9.37 -9.22 -8.76
C ARG A 32 -8.99 -9.01 -7.29
N GLU A 33 -7.70 -8.89 -7.02
CA GLU A 33 -7.13 -8.72 -5.68
C GLU A 33 -7.01 -7.25 -5.27
N ILE A 34 -7.42 -6.29 -6.11
CA ILE A 34 -7.31 -4.85 -5.79
C ILE A 34 -8.16 -4.50 -4.56
N GLU A 35 -9.40 -5.02 -4.46
CA GLU A 35 -10.27 -4.73 -3.32
C GLU A 35 -9.69 -5.29 -2.02
N SER A 36 -9.28 -6.56 -2.00
CA SER A 36 -8.72 -7.18 -0.80
C SER A 36 -7.38 -6.56 -0.39
N ALA A 37 -6.55 -6.15 -1.34
CA ALA A 37 -5.32 -5.41 -1.07
C ALA A 37 -5.61 -4.02 -0.47
N ALA A 38 -6.62 -3.32 -0.99
CA ALA A 38 -7.06 -2.02 -0.46
C ALA A 38 -7.55 -2.15 0.99
N GLU A 39 -8.41 -3.14 1.25
CA GLU A 39 -8.90 -3.46 2.60
C GLU A 39 -7.77 -3.78 3.57
N ASN A 40 -6.75 -4.54 3.14
CA ASN A 40 -5.59 -4.85 3.97
C ASN A 40 -4.81 -3.58 4.38
N LEU A 41 -4.49 -2.71 3.41
CA LEU A 41 -3.80 -1.45 3.65
C LEU A 41 -4.57 -0.53 4.61
N ILE A 42 -5.88 -0.40 4.41
CA ILE A 42 -6.79 0.36 5.29
C ILE A 42 -6.79 -0.22 6.70
N LYS A 43 -6.92 -1.53 6.83
CA LYS A 43 -6.93 -2.22 8.12
C LYS A 43 -5.63 -1.98 8.88
N ILE A 44 -4.48 -2.04 8.20
CA ILE A 44 -3.18 -1.80 8.82
C ILE A 44 -3.08 -0.34 9.30
N ARG A 45 -3.43 0.63 8.45
CA ARG A 45 -3.48 2.06 8.82
C ARG A 45 -4.35 2.29 10.04
N ASP A 46 -5.55 1.72 10.07
CA ASP A 46 -6.52 1.94 11.15
C ASP A 46 -6.05 1.31 12.47
N ILE A 47 -5.36 0.16 12.42
CA ILE A 47 -4.75 -0.43 13.60
C ILE A 47 -3.56 0.41 14.10
N TRP A 48 -2.70 0.91 13.22
CA TRP A 48 -1.58 1.76 13.65
C TRP A 48 -2.07 3.06 14.25
N LYS A 49 -3.13 3.64 13.68
CA LYS A 49 -3.82 4.80 14.24
C LYS A 49 -4.38 4.48 15.64
N SER A 50 -5.02 3.33 15.84
CA SER A 50 -5.55 2.96 17.16
C SER A 50 -4.47 2.64 18.20
N LYS A 51 -3.28 2.22 17.75
CA LYS A 51 -2.09 2.04 18.60
C LYS A 51 -1.34 3.34 18.91
N GLY A 52 -1.78 4.48 18.38
CA GLY A 52 -1.13 5.77 18.61
C GLY A 52 0.23 5.92 17.92
N ILE A 53 0.43 5.28 16.76
CA ILE A 53 1.63 5.52 15.95
C ILE A 53 1.59 6.97 15.43
N ASP A 54 2.62 7.76 15.76
CA ASP A 54 2.65 9.21 15.52
C ASP A 54 2.66 9.60 14.03
N ARG A 55 3.23 8.75 13.16
CA ARG A 55 3.32 9.01 11.72
C ARG A 55 2.63 7.93 10.91
N MET A 56 1.61 8.35 10.17
CA MET A 56 0.90 7.52 9.19
C MET A 56 1.61 7.56 7.84
N PRO A 57 1.38 6.57 6.94
CA PRO A 57 1.91 6.64 5.59
C PRO A 57 1.38 7.87 4.85
N GLU A 58 2.24 8.53 4.09
CA GLU A 58 1.89 9.68 3.25
C GLU A 58 0.89 9.27 2.16
N PHE A 59 1.06 8.05 1.64
CA PHE A 59 0.11 7.41 0.75
C PHE A 59 0.21 5.88 0.84
N MET A 60 -0.84 5.22 0.33
CA MET A 60 -0.89 3.78 0.18
C MET A 60 -1.16 3.47 -1.29
N CYS A 61 -0.49 2.46 -1.82
CA CYS A 61 -0.50 2.15 -3.25
C CYS A 61 -0.60 0.65 -3.50
N ILE A 62 -1.32 0.28 -4.55
CA ILE A 62 -1.36 -1.08 -5.09
C ILE A 62 -0.68 -1.02 -6.46
N ILE A 63 0.42 -1.73 -6.60
CA ILE A 63 1.07 -1.96 -7.89
C ILE A 63 0.40 -3.18 -8.52
N CYS A 64 -0.28 -3.00 -9.64
CA CYS A 64 -1.05 -4.06 -10.30
C CYS A 64 -0.46 -4.41 -11.67
N GLY A 65 -0.17 -5.69 -11.90
CA GLY A 65 0.36 -6.18 -13.18
C GLY A 65 -0.61 -6.04 -14.35
N MET A 66 -1.91 -6.14 -14.10
CA MET A 66 -2.97 -6.12 -15.13
C MET A 66 -3.87 -4.87 -15.07
N SER A 67 -3.50 -3.82 -14.33
CA SER A 67 -4.24 -2.55 -14.41
C SER A 67 -3.91 -1.84 -15.73
N ASN A 68 -4.91 -1.18 -16.35
CA ASN A 68 -4.74 -0.48 -17.63
C ASN A 68 -4.42 1.01 -17.47
N ALA A 69 -4.54 1.55 -16.26
CA ALA A 69 -4.28 2.95 -15.98
C ALA A 69 -3.90 3.15 -14.51
N ALA A 70 -3.19 4.25 -14.23
CA ALA A 70 -3.03 4.74 -12.87
C ALA A 70 -4.29 5.52 -12.46
N TYR A 71 -4.84 5.23 -11.28
CA TYR A 71 -6.00 5.94 -10.75
C TYR A 71 -5.97 5.98 -9.22
N ARG A 72 -6.76 6.89 -8.66
CA ARG A 72 -6.99 6.97 -7.22
C ARG A 72 -8.41 6.49 -6.91
N ARG A 73 -8.51 5.50 -6.03
CA ARG A 73 -9.79 4.99 -5.51
C ARG A 73 -10.44 6.01 -4.59
N SER A 74 -11.74 5.86 -4.33
CA SER A 74 -12.51 6.73 -3.42
C SER A 74 -12.02 6.65 -1.97
N ASP A 75 -11.41 5.54 -1.56
CA ASP A 75 -10.77 5.34 -0.25
C ASP A 75 -9.38 6.00 -0.13
N GLY A 76 -8.92 6.67 -1.21
CA GLY A 76 -7.67 7.41 -1.26
C GLY A 76 -6.46 6.60 -1.68
N ILE A 77 -6.58 5.29 -1.90
CA ILE A 77 -5.50 4.40 -2.34
C ILE A 77 -5.20 4.60 -3.83
N PHE A 78 -3.92 4.63 -4.17
CA PHE A 78 -3.48 4.64 -5.56
C PHE A 78 -3.42 3.22 -6.12
N VAL A 79 -3.90 3.03 -7.34
CA VAL A 79 -3.67 1.81 -8.12
C VAL A 79 -2.82 2.20 -9.31
N VAL A 80 -1.63 1.61 -9.42
CA VAL A 80 -0.63 1.98 -10.41
C VAL A 80 -0.24 0.72 -11.20
N PRO A 81 -0.29 0.74 -12.54
CA PRO A 81 0.16 -0.40 -13.32
C PRO A 81 1.68 -0.53 -13.23
N ILE A 82 2.21 -1.76 -13.27
CA ILE A 82 3.67 -1.97 -13.27
C ILE A 82 4.37 -1.23 -14.42
N THR A 83 3.68 -1.04 -15.55
CA THR A 83 4.16 -0.31 -16.74
C THR A 83 4.28 1.20 -16.53
N ALA A 84 3.73 1.75 -15.44
CA ALA A 84 3.93 3.16 -15.08
C ALA A 84 5.19 3.38 -14.21
N LEU A 85 5.86 2.31 -13.80
CA LEU A 85 7.15 2.42 -13.12
C LEU A 85 8.25 2.65 -14.16
N GLY A 86 9.02 3.72 -13.99
CA GLY A 86 10.17 4.03 -14.85
C GLY A 86 11.34 3.05 -14.62
N PRO A 87 12.29 2.98 -15.56
CA PRO A 87 13.56 2.28 -15.39
C PRO A 87 14.50 2.97 -14.39
#